data_AF-A0A7Y2DQM9-F1
#
_entry.id   AF-A0A7Y2DQM9-F1
#
_cell.length_a   1.000
_cell.length_b   1.000
_cell.length_c   1.000
_cell.angle_alpha   90.00
_cell.angle_beta   90.00
_cell.angle_gamma   90.00
#
_symmetry.space_group_name_H-M   'P 1'
#
loop_
_entity.id
_entity.type
_entity.pdbx_description
1 polymer ?
#
loop_
_entity_poly.entity_id
_entity_poly.type
_entity_poly.pdbx_seq_one_letter_code
_entity_poly.pdbx_strand_id
1 'polypeptide(L)'
;MGLIEVKKDFSRRELLWFGPLFALFVGVVGAILIYQIGANRAAYILWAIALPLIIIYYLVPVFRKPIYRGWLYATMPIGWVISHALLAAIYLLLVIPIGLLMRLVGYDPMNRGFDPSTKSYWVMRGPTRDMNRYFKQY
;
A
#
# COMPACT_ATOMS: atom_id res chain seq x y z
N MET A 1 16.70 5.63 -5.21
CA MET A 1 15.94 4.38 -5.48
C MET A 1 14.54 4.57 -4.94
N GLY A 2 13.57 4.91 -5.80
CA GLY A 2 12.18 5.12 -5.39
C GLY A 2 11.44 3.79 -5.35
N LEU A 3 10.80 3.48 -4.21
CA LEU A 3 10.17 2.18 -3.88
C LEU A 3 8.94 1.80 -4.76
N ILE A 4 8.67 2.51 -5.85
CA ILE A 4 7.56 2.22 -6.77
C ILE A 4 8.05 2.41 -8.20
N GLU A 5 8.56 1.34 -8.81
CA GLU A 5 8.84 1.33 -10.24
C GLU A 5 7.54 1.19 -11.02
N VAL A 6 7.14 2.28 -11.69
CA VAL A 6 5.97 2.25 -12.57
C VAL A 6 6.31 1.37 -13.77
N LYS A 7 5.61 0.23 -13.89
CA LYS A 7 5.74 -0.73 -14.99
C LYS A 7 5.75 -0.01 -16.35
N LYS A 8 6.78 -0.25 -17.16
CA LYS A 8 6.99 0.46 -18.44
C LYS A 8 6.01 -0.01 -19.53
N ASP A 9 5.68 -1.29 -19.52
CA ASP A 9 4.78 -1.94 -20.48
C ASP A 9 3.58 -2.57 -19.78
N PHE A 10 2.39 -2.35 -20.34
CA PHE A 10 1.13 -2.85 -19.81
C PHE A 10 0.54 -3.91 -20.73
N SER A 11 -0.05 -4.94 -20.15
CA SER A 11 -0.77 -5.97 -20.90
C SER A 11 -1.99 -5.36 -21.57
N ARG A 12 -2.35 -5.85 -22.77
CA ARG A 12 -3.56 -5.40 -23.48
C ARG A 12 -4.81 -5.58 -22.61
N ARG A 13 -4.87 -6.63 -21.79
CA ARG A 13 -5.97 -6.87 -20.86
C ARG A 13 -6.03 -5.81 -19.75
N GLU A 14 -4.89 -5.44 -19.17
CA GLU A 14 -4.80 -4.38 -18.13
C GLU A 14 -5.34 -3.05 -18.66
N LEU A 15 -4.96 -2.67 -19.88
CA LEU A 15 -5.45 -1.45 -20.54
C LEU A 15 -6.96 -1.52 -20.82
N LEU A 16 -7.48 -2.67 -21.28
CA LEU A 16 -8.91 -2.80 -21.55
C LEU A 16 -9.78 -2.74 -20.28
N TRP A 17 -9.29 -3.23 -19.14
CA TRP A 17 -10.01 -3.17 -17.86
C TRP A 17 -9.98 -1.78 -17.20
N PHE A 18 -9.06 -0.90 -17.61
CA PHE A 18 -9.01 0.45 -17.06
C PHE A 18 -10.27 1.25 -17.38
N GLY A 19 -10.77 1.18 -18.62
CA GLY A 19 -11.90 2.01 -19.05
C GLY A 19 -13.19 1.78 -18.25
N PRO A 20 -13.66 0.53 -18.04
CA PRO A 20 -14.88 0.27 -17.27
C PRO A 20 -14.67 0.59 -15.79
N LEU A 21 -13.48 0.32 -15.24
CA LEU A 21 -13.16 0.66 -13.86
C LEU A 21 -13.16 2.16 -13.62
N PHE A 22 -12.56 2.93 -14.54
CA PHE A 22 -12.56 4.38 -14.49
C PHE A 22 -13.98 4.96 -14.66
N ALA A 23 -14.77 4.41 -15.59
CA ALA A 23 -16.17 4.79 -15.75
C ALA A 23 -16.99 4.54 -14.47
N LEU A 24 -16.82 3.38 -13.84
CA LEU A 24 -17.44 3.05 -12.57
C LEU A 24 -17.02 4.03 -11.47
N PHE A 25 -15.71 4.30 -11.34
CA PHE A 25 -15.17 5.23 -10.36
C PHE A 25 -15.79 6.63 -10.51
N VAL A 26 -15.75 7.19 -11.72
CA VAL A 26 -16.34 8.51 -12.02
C VAL A 26 -17.86 8.50 -11.80
N GLY A 27 -18.55 7.41 -12.14
CA GLY A 27 -19.97 7.24 -11.88
C GLY A 27 -20.32 7.30 -10.39
N VAL A 28 -19.57 6.55 -9.57
CA VAL A 28 -19.73 6.55 -8.10
C VAL A 28 -19.40 7.91 -7.50
N VAL A 29 -18.30 8.54 -7.90
CA VAL A 29 -17.92 9.89 -7.42
C VAL A 29 -19.00 10.93 -7.80
N GLY A 30 -19.49 10.90 -9.03
CA GLY A 30 -20.58 11.79 -9.46
C GLY A 30 -21.87 11.56 -8.68
N ALA A 31 -22.23 10.29 -8.42
CA ALA A 31 -23.39 9.96 -7.58
C ALA A 31 -23.22 10.50 -6.15
N ILE A 32 -22.05 10.34 -5.53
CA ILE A 32 -21.76 10.88 -4.20
C ILE A 32 -21.88 12.42 -4.21
N LEU A 33 -21.34 13.10 -5.22
CA LEU A 33 -21.44 14.56 -5.35
C LEU A 33 -22.89 15.05 -5.41
N ILE A 34 -23.77 14.31 -6.08
CA ILE A 34 -25.20 14.64 -6.18
C ILE A 34 -25.92 14.32 -4.87
N TYR A 35 -25.80 13.08 -4.36
CA TYR A 35 -26.64 12.58 -3.28
C TYR A 35 -26.17 12.97 -1.87
N GLN A 36 -24.86 13.15 -1.65
CA GLN A 36 -24.32 13.51 -0.33
C GLN A 36 -23.99 14.99 -0.21
N ILE A 37 -23.49 15.61 -1.29
CA ILE A 37 -22.97 16.98 -1.27
C ILE A 37 -23.94 17.98 -1.91
N GLY A 38 -24.87 17.52 -2.77
CA GLY A 38 -25.79 18.39 -3.53
C GLY A 38 -25.11 19.20 -4.64
N ALA A 39 -23.86 18.89 -4.97
CA ALA A 39 -23.03 19.62 -5.94
C ALA A 39 -23.31 19.16 -7.39
N ASN A 40 -24.55 19.31 -7.85
CA ASN A 40 -24.99 18.80 -9.15
C ASN A 40 -24.15 19.34 -10.32
N ARG A 41 -23.79 20.63 -10.29
CA ARG A 41 -22.93 21.24 -11.32
C ARG A 41 -21.56 20.56 -11.40
N ALA A 42 -20.95 20.25 -10.26
CA ALA A 42 -19.64 19.59 -10.22
C ALA A 42 -19.72 18.16 -10.78
N ALA A 43 -20.80 17.43 -10.47
CA ALA A 43 -21.02 16.08 -10.99
C ALA A 43 -21.20 16.09 -12.52
N TYR A 44 -22.00 17.02 -13.07
CA TYR A 44 -22.18 17.15 -14.51
C TYR A 44 -20.88 17.54 -15.23
N ILE A 45 -20.09 18.47 -14.68
CA ILE A 45 -18.78 18.83 -15.25
C ILE A 45 -17.85 17.62 -15.26
N LEU A 46 -17.81 16.88 -14.15
CA LEU A 46 -16.99 15.67 -14.02
C LEU A 46 -17.39 14.61 -15.06
N TRP A 47 -18.68 14.34 -15.25
CA TRP A 47 -19.17 13.41 -16.28
C TRP A 47 -18.96 13.92 -17.69
N ALA A 48 -19.15 15.21 -17.93
CA ALA A 48 -18.94 15.84 -19.23
C ALA A 48 -17.47 15.78 -19.68
N ILE A 49 -16.52 15.77 -18.75
CA ILE A 49 -15.08 15.60 -19.05
C ILE A 49 -14.72 14.12 -19.17
N ALA A 50 -15.23 13.28 -18.26
CA ALA A 50 -14.87 11.87 -18.21
C ALA A 50 -15.38 11.07 -19.41
N LEU A 51 -16.58 11.39 -19.91
CA LEU A 51 -17.19 10.65 -21.01
C LEU A 51 -16.37 10.78 -22.33
N PRO A 52 -16.00 12.00 -22.81
CA PRO A 52 -15.08 12.14 -23.93
C PRO A 52 -13.73 11.47 -23.69
N LEU A 53 -13.18 11.54 -22.47
CA LEU A 53 -11.90 10.91 -22.14
C LEU A 53 -11.96 9.39 -22.32
N ILE A 54 -13.03 8.74 -21.86
CA ILE A 54 -13.27 7.29 -22.03
C ILE A 54 -13.47 6.95 -23.51
N ILE A 55 -14.23 7.77 -24.24
CA ILE A 55 -14.47 7.61 -25.68
C ILE A 55 -13.13 7.66 -26.45
N ILE A 56 -12.31 8.69 -26.22
CA ILE A 56 -10.98 8.85 -26.82
C ILE A 56 -10.06 7.67 -26.44
N TYR A 57 -10.10 7.24 -25.18
CA TYR A 57 -9.32 6.11 -24.70
C TYR A 57 -9.59 4.82 -25.50
N TYR A 58 -10.85 4.55 -25.83
CA TYR A 58 -11.20 3.36 -26.61
C TYR A 58 -11.00 3.52 -28.12
N LEU A 59 -11.35 4.68 -28.68
CA LEU A 59 -11.25 4.93 -30.13
C LEU A 59 -9.81 5.06 -30.63
N VAL A 60 -8.90 5.59 -29.81
CA VAL A 60 -7.53 5.89 -30.23
C VAL A 60 -6.52 5.07 -29.40
N PRO A 61 -6.07 3.91 -29.90
CA PRO A 61 -5.16 3.01 -29.18
C PRO A 61 -3.85 3.66 -28.72
N VAL A 62 -3.36 4.65 -29.48
CA VAL A 62 -2.12 5.38 -29.19
C VAL A 62 -2.19 6.11 -27.83
N PHE A 63 -3.37 6.61 -27.43
CA PHE A 63 -3.54 7.33 -26.17
C PHE A 63 -3.78 6.44 -24.95
N ARG A 64 -3.99 5.13 -25.12
CA ARG A 64 -4.28 4.23 -23.99
C ARG A 64 -3.16 4.17 -22.96
N LYS A 65 -1.92 3.99 -23.43
CA LYS A 65 -0.73 3.92 -22.57
C LYS A 65 -0.47 5.23 -21.79
N PRO A 66 -0.43 6.42 -22.43
CA PRO A 66 -0.16 7.65 -21.70
C PRO A 66 -1.27 8.02 -20.72
N ILE A 67 -2.55 7.84 -21.07
CA ILE A 67 -3.68 8.11 -20.15
C ILE A 67 -3.61 7.19 -18.93
N TYR A 68 -3.42 5.88 -19.14
CA TYR A 68 -3.30 4.91 -18.05
C TYR A 68 -2.11 5.21 -17.14
N ARG A 69 -0.97 5.61 -17.72
CA ARG A 69 0.21 6.01 -16.95
C ARG A 69 -0.01 7.30 -16.17
N GLY A 70 -0.65 8.30 -16.76
CA GLY A 70 -1.03 9.53 -16.07
C GLY A 70 -1.94 9.26 -14.88
N TRP A 71 -2.91 8.37 -15.05
CA TRP A 71 -3.76 7.90 -13.96
C TRP A 71 -2.97 7.21 -12.83
N LEU A 72 -2.05 6.31 -13.17
CA LEU A 72 -1.18 5.66 -12.18
C LEU A 72 -0.41 6.69 -11.35
N TYR A 73 0.20 7.70 -11.99
CA TYR A 73 0.88 8.77 -11.27
C TYR A 73 -0.06 9.60 -10.39
N ALA A 74 -1.28 9.90 -10.86
CA ALA A 74 -2.27 10.62 -10.07
C ALA A 74 -2.70 9.83 -8.81
N THR A 75 -2.79 8.51 -8.91
CA THR A 75 -3.16 7.63 -7.78
C THR A 75 -2.00 7.24 -6.86
N MET A 76 -0.75 7.46 -7.28
CA MET A 76 0.45 7.06 -6.54
C MET A 76 0.54 7.69 -5.13
N PRO A 77 0.25 8.99 -4.91
CA PRO A 77 0.23 9.57 -3.58
C PRO A 77 -0.78 8.89 -2.64
N ILE A 78 -1.94 8.47 -3.17
CA ILE A 78 -2.96 7.76 -2.39
C ILE A 78 -2.39 6.42 -1.90
N GLY A 79 -1.76 5.66 -2.79
CA GLY A 79 -1.10 4.40 -2.43
C GLY A 79 0.00 4.59 -1.39
N TRP A 80 0.79 5.66 -1.49
CA TRP A 80 1.80 6.01 -0.51
C TRP A 80 1.19 6.30 0.87
N VAL A 81 0.15 7.15 0.93
CA VAL A 81 -0.55 7.46 2.19
C VAL A 81 -1.14 6.20 2.81
N ILE A 82 -1.85 5.39 2.03
CA ILE A 82 -2.47 4.15 2.52
C ILE A 82 -1.41 3.19 3.08
N SER A 83 -0.27 3.04 2.40
CA SER A 83 0.81 2.16 2.85
C SER A 83 1.39 2.60 4.19
N HIS A 84 1.62 3.90 4.37
CA HIS A 84 2.13 4.45 5.63
C HIS A 84 1.07 4.39 6.74
N ALA A 85 -0.18 4.71 6.41
CA ALA A 85 -1.30 4.63 7.35
C ALA A 85 -1.51 3.18 7.84
N LEU A 86 -1.42 2.20 6.94
CA LEU A 86 -1.54 0.79 7.30
C LEU A 86 -0.38 0.34 8.21
N LEU A 87 0.85 0.74 7.88
CA LEU A 87 2.01 0.43 8.71
C LEU A 87 1.89 1.07 10.10
N ALA A 88 1.47 2.34 10.16
CA ALA A 88 1.22 3.05 11.41
C ALA A 88 0.10 2.36 12.21
N ALA A 89 -0.99 1.96 11.57
CA ALA A 89 -2.08 1.25 12.23
C ALA A 89 -1.61 -0.10 12.81
N ILE A 90 -0.87 -0.89 12.04
CA ILE A 90 -0.29 -2.16 12.53
C ILE A 90 0.62 -1.91 13.73
N TYR A 91 1.49 -0.90 13.65
CA TYR A 91 2.40 -0.57 14.73
C TYR A 91 1.65 -0.14 15.99
N LEU A 92 0.69 0.79 15.87
CA LEU A 92 -0.03 1.35 17.00
C LEU A 92 -1.06 0.38 17.61
N LEU A 93 -1.71 -0.46 16.79
CA LEU A 93 -2.80 -1.32 17.24
C LEU A 93 -2.36 -2.74 17.58
N LEU A 94 -1.26 -3.23 17.00
CA LEU A 94 -0.74 -4.57 17.26
C LEU A 94 0.58 -4.51 18.03
N VAL A 95 1.60 -3.86 17.46
CA VAL A 95 2.95 -3.91 18.02
C VAL A 95 3.02 -3.24 19.40
N ILE A 96 2.49 -2.02 19.53
CA ILE A 96 2.50 -1.30 20.82
C ILE A 96 1.70 -2.05 21.89
N PRO A 97 0.44 -2.48 21.67
CA PRO A 97 -0.32 -3.16 22.71
C PRO A 97 0.27 -4.51 23.10
N ILE A 98 0.82 -5.27 22.15
CA ILE A 98 1.55 -6.51 22.45
C ILE A 98 2.77 -6.20 23.33
N GLY A 99 3.58 -5.20 22.96
CA GLY A 99 4.74 -4.80 23.76
C GLY A 99 4.37 -4.31 25.16
N LEU A 100 3.26 -3.57 25.28
CA LEU A 100 2.73 -3.12 26.57
C LEU A 100 2.25 -4.30 27.42
N LEU A 101 1.53 -5.25 26.82
CA LEU A 101 1.05 -6.46 27.50
C LEU A 101 2.24 -7.30 27.99
N MET A 102 3.26 -7.50 27.16
CA MET A 102 4.50 -8.18 27.55
C MET A 102 5.15 -7.49 28.75
N ARG A 103 5.22 -6.15 28.74
CA ARG A 103 5.76 -5.37 29.86
C ARG A 103 4.92 -5.50 31.13
N LEU A 104 3.59 -5.53 31.02
CA LEU A 104 2.69 -5.72 32.16
C LEU A 104 2.78 -7.12 32.77
N VAL A 105 2.96 -8.15 31.95
CA VAL A 105 3.16 -9.54 32.38
C VAL A 105 4.60 -9.80 32.87
N GLY A 106 5.51 -8.85 32.69
CA GLY A 106 6.92 -9.00 33.05
C GLY A 106 7.69 -9.93 32.09
N TYR A 107 7.14 -10.20 30.91
CA TYR A 107 7.78 -11.04 29.90
C TYR A 107 8.78 -10.23 29.09
N ASP A 108 10.08 -10.46 29.33
CA ASP A 108 11.19 -9.82 28.61
C ASP A 108 12.00 -10.86 27.81
N PRO A 109 11.59 -11.20 26.57
CA PRO A 109 12.26 -12.23 25.79
C PRO A 109 13.67 -11.83 25.32
N MET A 110 14.03 -10.55 25.43
CA MET A 110 15.34 -10.06 25.01
C MET A 110 16.27 -9.80 26.20
N ASN A 111 15.86 -10.12 27.44
CA ASN A 111 16.63 -9.89 28.66
C ASN A 111 17.26 -8.48 28.70
N ARG A 112 16.45 -7.45 28.42
CA ARG A 112 16.87 -6.04 28.36
C ARG A 112 17.00 -5.43 29.76
N GLY A 113 16.43 -6.08 30.77
CA GLY A 113 16.60 -5.68 32.17
C GLY A 113 18.07 -5.68 32.60
N PHE A 114 18.50 -4.62 33.28
CA PHE A 114 19.82 -4.57 33.88
C PHE A 114 19.85 -5.39 35.17
N ASP A 115 20.69 -6.42 35.20
CA ASP A 115 21.02 -7.25 36.35
C ASP A 115 22.41 -6.85 36.93
N PRO A 116 22.45 -6.13 38.07
CA PRO A 116 23.70 -5.74 38.71
C PRO A 116 24.47 -6.92 39.33
N SER A 117 23.86 -8.10 39.46
CA SER A 117 24.50 -9.29 40.03
C SER A 117 25.25 -10.13 38.99
N THR A 118 25.06 -9.85 37.69
CA THR A 118 25.69 -10.60 36.61
C THR A 118 27.10 -10.11 36.32
N LYS A 119 28.06 -11.04 36.18
CA LYS A 119 29.46 -10.71 35.86
C LYS A 119 29.64 -10.25 34.40
N SER A 120 28.75 -10.70 33.51
CA SER A 120 28.76 -10.34 32.09
C SER A 120 27.42 -10.71 31.45
N TYR A 121 26.90 -9.85 30.57
CA TYR A 121 25.72 -10.13 29.74
C TYR A 121 26.05 -10.98 28.50
N TRP A 122 27.29 -11.46 28.38
CA TRP A 122 27.73 -12.25 27.24
C TRP A 122 27.01 -13.60 27.20
N VAL A 123 26.15 -13.79 26.19
CA VAL A 123 25.53 -15.08 25.92
C VAL A 123 26.55 -15.96 25.18
N MET A 124 27.10 -16.96 25.86
CA MET A 124 28.02 -17.89 25.23
C MET A 124 27.35 -18.60 24.06
N ARG A 125 28.02 -18.56 22.89
CA ARG A 125 27.58 -19.29 21.71
C ARG A 125 27.65 -20.79 22.02
N GLY A 126 26.53 -21.49 21.88
CA GLY A 126 26.51 -22.95 21.99
C GLY A 126 27.44 -23.61 20.96
N PRO A 127 27.83 -24.88 21.18
CA PRO A 127 28.73 -25.60 20.28
C PRO A 127 28.18 -25.57 18.86
N THR A 128 29.05 -25.31 17.88
CA THR A 128 28.71 -25.30 16.46
C THR A 128 28.21 -26.67 16.04
N ARG A 129 26.88 -26.82 16.01
CA ARG A 129 26.21 -27.96 15.39
C ARG A 129 26.29 -27.81 13.88
N ASP A 130 27.10 -28.67 13.27
CA ASP A 130 27.18 -29.05 11.86
C ASP A 130 27.11 -27.92 10.81
N MET A 131 28.19 -27.77 10.03
CA MET A 131 28.30 -26.80 8.94
C MET A 131 27.17 -26.96 7.90
N ASN A 132 26.60 -28.16 7.76
CA ASN A 132 25.50 -28.44 6.85
C ASN A 132 24.20 -27.66 7.18
N ARG A 133 24.07 -27.11 8.39
CA ARG A 133 22.90 -26.31 8.78
C ARG A 133 22.83 -24.96 8.06
N TYR A 134 23.97 -24.38 7.68
CA TYR A 134 23.98 -23.14 6.91
C TYR A 134 23.38 -23.30 5.50
N PHE A 135 23.36 -24.53 4.99
CA PHE A 135 22.77 -24.87 3.69
C PHE A 135 21.27 -25.25 3.80
N LYS A 136 20.71 -25.35 5.01
CA LYS A 136 19.28 -25.61 5.25
C LYS A 136 18.65 -24.35 5.83
N GLN A 137 18.31 -23.42 4.94
CA GLN A 137 17.73 -22.12 5.31
C GLN A 137 16.20 -22.16 5.45
N TYR A 138 15.57 -23.32 5.16
CA TYR A 138 14.12 -23.56 5.22
C TYR A 138 13.84 -24.92 5.85
#